data_AF-A0A1V1NWE4-F1
#
_entry.id   AF-A0A1V1NWE4-F1
#
_cell.length_a   1.000
_cell.length_b   1.000
_cell.length_c   1.000
_cell.angle_alpha   90.00
_cell.angle_beta   90.00
_cell.angle_gamma   90.00
#
_symmetry.space_group_name_H-M   'P 1'
#
loop_
_entity.id
_entity.type
_entity.pdbx_description
1 polymer ?
#
loop_
_entity_poly.entity_id
_entity_poly.type
_entity_poly.pdbx_seq_one_letter_code
_entity_poly.pdbx_strand_id
1 'polypeptide(L)'
;MSLLRVLLTLLIISTGTASANHVLERPVFSGGGGHLTGTNYHMRTVVIGQNMPPIQLSNSTYASQANSGYVLMLAPNNAPIFEGTDDYYVADNLTVNPAEYHGVGIGEVLHQMSDVYSDIDGDTEFGLALTSVSNTNGQWQYSTDNGQSWTDLFVVSDDNALLLADDPQTRLRFQPNMDYMGGYPGDVKFRIWDRYRGETGDTNINLNDSSWVYTVSQSSGILLGNVMAVPVAVPSMNIWGFILFFGLIVFYSMKFIRMRMNPLSVGLIN
;
A
#
# COMPACT_ATOMS: atom_id res chain seq x y z
N MET A 1 -75.71 2.16 17.92
CA MET A 1 -76.07 3.17 16.89
C MET A 1 -75.13 4.35 17.10
N SER A 2 -74.32 4.86 16.18
CA SER A 2 -74.16 4.63 14.74
C SER A 2 -72.72 4.95 14.33
N LEU A 3 -72.28 4.30 13.25
CA LEU A 3 -71.14 4.71 12.44
C LEU A 3 -71.29 6.17 11.94
N LEU A 4 -70.17 6.85 11.65
CA LEU A 4 -69.77 7.29 10.30
C LEU A 4 -69.11 8.69 10.23
N ARG A 5 -67.79 8.70 9.98
CA ARG A 5 -66.95 9.59 9.12
C ARG A 5 -67.12 11.11 9.17
N VAL A 6 -66.02 11.83 9.42
CA VAL A 6 -65.45 12.80 8.45
C VAL A 6 -63.91 12.75 8.51
N LEU A 7 -63.34 12.68 7.32
CA LEU A 7 -61.94 12.51 6.94
C LEU A 7 -61.32 13.91 6.73
N LEU A 8 -60.13 14.20 7.26
CA LEU A 8 -59.26 15.21 6.63
C LEU A 8 -57.79 14.83 6.80
N THR A 9 -57.24 14.40 5.67
CA THR A 9 -55.87 13.97 5.40
C THR A 9 -54.92 15.17 5.47
N LEU A 10 -53.82 15.06 6.21
CA LEU A 10 -52.61 15.81 5.89
C LEU A 10 -51.41 14.87 5.93
N LEU A 11 -50.91 14.61 4.73
CA LEU A 11 -49.79 13.76 4.38
C LEU A 11 -48.50 14.57 4.54
N ILE A 12 -47.61 14.18 5.46
CA ILE A 12 -46.18 14.55 5.38
C ILE A 12 -45.39 13.25 5.41
N ILE A 13 -44.79 12.93 4.27
CA ILE A 13 -43.89 11.81 4.06
C ILE A 13 -42.50 12.27 4.50
N SER A 14 -41.90 11.57 5.47
CA SER A 14 -40.44 11.51 5.60
C SER A 14 -40.04 10.10 6.04
N THR A 15 -39.97 9.17 5.09
CA THR A 15 -39.26 7.90 5.27
C THR A 15 -37.83 8.09 4.82
N GLY A 16 -36.90 7.98 5.76
CA GLY A 16 -35.46 8.01 5.50
C GLY A 16 -34.70 7.33 6.62
N THR A 17 -35.19 6.20 7.14
CA THR A 17 -34.31 5.28 7.87
C THR A 17 -33.56 4.46 6.82
N ALA A 18 -32.31 4.82 6.56
CA ALA A 18 -31.38 3.96 5.85
C ALA A 18 -31.18 2.70 6.71
N SER A 19 -31.97 1.66 6.45
CA SER A 19 -31.63 0.30 6.84
C SER A 19 -30.66 -0.19 5.77
N ALA A 20 -29.37 -0.26 6.13
CA ALA A 20 -28.40 -0.98 5.33
C ALA A 20 -28.82 -2.46 5.34
N ASN A 21 -29.54 -2.87 4.29
CA ASN A 21 -29.76 -4.28 4.00
C ASN A 21 -28.42 -4.88 3.58
N HIS A 22 -27.63 -5.33 4.54
CA HIS A 22 -26.57 -6.29 4.25
C HIS A 22 -27.24 -7.62 3.91
N VAL A 23 -27.49 -7.83 2.64
CA VAL A 23 -27.88 -9.14 2.10
C VAL A 23 -26.60 -9.99 2.10
N LEU A 24 -26.53 -10.94 3.02
CA LEU A 24 -25.54 -12.01 2.93
C LEU A 24 -25.90 -12.89 1.72
N GLU A 25 -25.18 -12.75 0.61
CA GLU A 25 -25.27 -13.65 -0.56
C GLU A 25 -24.58 -15.00 -0.29
N ARG A 26 -24.97 -15.69 0.79
CA ARG A 26 -24.57 -17.08 1.02
C ARG A 26 -25.81 -17.85 1.45
N PRO A 27 -26.08 -19.04 0.89
CA PRO A 27 -27.17 -19.86 1.38
C PRO A 27 -26.84 -20.29 2.82
N VAL A 28 -27.44 -19.63 3.80
CA VAL A 28 -27.42 -20.06 5.20
C VAL A 28 -28.41 -21.21 5.33
N PHE A 29 -27.94 -22.44 5.09
CA PHE A 29 -28.67 -23.63 5.53
C PHE A 29 -28.20 -24.01 6.93
N SER A 30 -28.84 -23.43 7.95
CA SER A 30 -28.92 -24.08 9.26
C SER A 30 -30.23 -24.88 9.29
N GLY A 31 -30.14 -26.10 8.78
CA GLY A 31 -31.24 -27.06 8.73
C GLY A 31 -30.79 -28.40 9.25
N GLY A 32 -30.13 -28.44 10.41
CA GLY A 32 -29.81 -29.67 11.11
C GLY A 32 -31.08 -30.29 11.71
N GLY A 33 -31.94 -30.88 10.89
CA GLY A 33 -33.09 -31.65 11.35
C GLY A 33 -32.62 -32.85 12.17
N GLY A 34 -32.85 -32.81 13.47
CA GLY A 34 -32.67 -33.97 14.36
C GLY A 34 -33.69 -35.07 14.06
N HIS A 35 -33.27 -36.33 14.19
CA HIS A 35 -34.16 -37.48 14.12
C HIS A 35 -34.18 -38.16 15.49
N LEU A 36 -35.38 -38.35 16.03
CA LEU A 36 -35.59 -39.19 17.22
C LEU A 36 -35.63 -40.65 16.77
N THR A 37 -34.70 -41.46 17.27
CA THR A 37 -34.73 -42.91 17.09
C THR A 37 -34.95 -43.55 18.45
N GLY A 38 -36.19 -43.98 18.73
CA GLY A 38 -36.57 -44.45 20.06
C GLY A 38 -36.58 -43.32 21.11
N THR A 39 -35.93 -43.52 22.25
CA THR A 39 -35.83 -42.51 23.34
C THR A 39 -34.63 -41.57 23.21
N ASN A 40 -33.81 -41.72 22.17
CA ASN A 40 -32.55 -40.99 22.02
C ASN A 40 -32.66 -39.92 20.92
N TYR A 41 -32.21 -38.70 21.24
CA TYR A 41 -32.13 -37.60 20.30
C TYR A 41 -30.78 -37.63 19.58
N HIS A 42 -30.78 -37.78 18.25
CA HIS A 42 -29.57 -37.73 17.45
C HIS A 42 -29.45 -36.37 16.77
N MET A 43 -28.46 -35.57 17.18
CA MET A 43 -28.08 -34.35 16.45
C MET A 43 -27.23 -34.74 15.24
N ARG A 44 -27.60 -34.24 14.06
CA ARG A 44 -26.81 -34.38 12.84
C ARG A 44 -26.00 -33.10 12.67
N THR A 45 -24.76 -33.10 13.13
CA THR A 45 -23.84 -31.98 12.92
C THR A 45 -23.30 -32.06 11.48
N VAL A 46 -23.58 -31.03 10.68
CA VAL A 46 -22.90 -30.84 9.39
C VAL A 46 -21.61 -30.09 9.69
N VAL A 47 -20.46 -30.71 9.44
CA VAL A 47 -19.17 -30.03 9.44
C VAL A 47 -19.07 -29.25 8.14
N ILE A 48 -19.13 -27.92 8.21
CA ILE A 48 -18.97 -27.05 7.03
C ILE A 48 -17.51 -26.56 7.02
N GLY A 49 -16.80 -26.77 5.91
CA GLY A 49 -15.49 -26.15 5.66
C GLY A 49 -14.36 -27.08 5.23
N GLN A 50 -14.53 -28.41 5.23
CA GLN A 50 -13.53 -29.32 4.67
C GLN A 50 -14.14 -30.19 3.57
N ASN A 51 -13.50 -30.19 2.39
CA ASN A 51 -13.87 -31.03 1.27
C ASN A 51 -13.47 -32.48 1.59
N MET A 52 -14.36 -33.24 2.24
CA MET A 52 -14.13 -34.67 2.51
C MET A 52 -14.50 -35.49 1.27
N PRO A 53 -13.55 -36.20 0.62
CA PRO A 53 -13.88 -37.07 -0.50
C PRO A 53 -14.80 -38.23 -0.05
N PRO A 54 -15.70 -38.74 -0.91
CA PRO A 54 -16.70 -39.76 -0.57
C PRO A 54 -16.14 -41.03 0.10
N ILE A 55 -14.87 -41.36 -0.13
CA ILE A 55 -14.19 -42.53 0.45
C ILE A 55 -13.85 -42.38 1.95
N GLN A 56 -13.80 -41.15 2.46
CA GLN A 56 -13.54 -40.89 3.88
C GLN A 56 -14.81 -40.96 4.74
N LEU A 57 -15.98 -40.72 4.14
CA LEU A 57 -17.30 -40.82 4.79
C LEU A 57 -17.73 -42.27 5.08
N SER A 58 -17.20 -43.25 4.34
CA SER A 58 -17.56 -44.67 4.49
C SER A 58 -16.64 -45.44 5.44
N ASN A 59 -15.57 -44.81 5.95
CA ASN A 59 -14.67 -45.44 6.90
C ASN A 59 -15.22 -45.30 8.33
N SER A 60 -15.52 -46.43 8.95
CA SER A 60 -16.09 -46.52 10.31
C SER A 60 -15.22 -45.89 11.41
N THR A 61 -13.95 -45.61 11.12
CA THR A 61 -13.02 -44.89 12.00
C THR A 61 -13.36 -43.40 12.12
N TYR A 62 -13.85 -42.78 11.04
CA TYR A 62 -14.25 -41.35 11.03
C TYR A 62 -15.68 -41.16 11.55
N ALA A 63 -16.55 -42.15 11.37
CA ALA A 63 -17.93 -42.12 11.86
C ALA A 63 -18.05 -42.18 13.40
N SER A 64 -17.02 -42.66 14.12
CA SER A 64 -17.06 -42.77 15.59
C SER A 64 -16.43 -41.58 16.33
N GLN A 65 -15.58 -40.78 15.67
CA GLN A 65 -14.93 -39.62 16.28
C GLN A 65 -15.86 -38.40 16.44
N ALA A 66 -17.05 -38.41 15.84
CA ALA A 66 -18.01 -37.31 15.94
C ALA A 66 -18.84 -37.31 17.25
N ASN A 67 -18.59 -38.21 18.21
CA ASN A 67 -19.49 -38.43 19.36
C ASN A 67 -19.04 -37.83 20.70
N SER A 68 -17.93 -37.11 20.78
CA SER A 68 -17.65 -36.17 21.89
C SER A 68 -16.42 -35.36 21.52
N GLY A 69 -16.60 -34.09 21.19
CA GLY A 69 -15.49 -33.22 20.86
C GLY A 69 -16.00 -31.80 20.67
N TYR A 70 -15.47 -30.88 21.48
CA TYR A 70 -15.59 -29.46 21.17
C TYR A 70 -15.03 -29.25 19.76
N VAL A 71 -15.89 -28.88 18.80
CA VAL A 71 -15.41 -28.38 17.51
C VAL A 71 -14.97 -26.95 17.77
N LEU A 72 -13.66 -26.76 17.97
CA LEU A 72 -13.07 -25.43 17.88
C LEU A 72 -13.08 -25.04 16.40
N MET A 73 -14.15 -24.37 15.97
CA MET A 73 -14.10 -23.60 14.74
C MET A 73 -13.29 -22.35 15.07
N LEU A 74 -11.99 -22.37 14.76
CA LEU A 74 -11.27 -21.11 14.61
C LEU A 74 -11.99 -20.34 13.50
N ALA A 75 -12.29 -19.06 13.73
CA ALA A 75 -12.83 -18.23 12.67
C ALA A 75 -11.87 -18.29 11.47
N PRO A 76 -12.34 -18.62 10.25
CA PRO A 76 -11.51 -18.50 9.08
C PRO A 76 -11.08 -17.05 8.91
N ASN A 77 -9.80 -16.81 8.62
CA ASN A 77 -9.29 -15.48 8.31
C ASN A 77 -10.09 -14.82 7.18
N ASN A 78 -10.26 -13.52 7.26
CA ASN A 78 -10.96 -12.71 6.27
C ASN A 78 -9.96 -11.75 5.63
N ALA A 79 -10.05 -11.61 4.31
CA ALA A 79 -9.18 -10.66 3.62
C ALA A 79 -9.48 -9.23 4.07
N PRO A 80 -8.46 -8.37 4.21
CA PRO A 80 -8.63 -6.95 4.42
C PRO A 80 -9.51 -6.31 3.35
N ILE A 81 -10.25 -5.30 3.76
CA ILE A 81 -10.97 -4.41 2.86
C ILE A 81 -10.07 -3.18 2.63
N PHE A 82 -9.98 -2.75 1.37
CA PHE A 82 -9.37 -1.47 0.98
C PHE A 82 -10.34 -0.73 0.06
N GLU A 83 -10.70 0.50 0.44
CA GLU A 83 -11.66 1.36 -0.27
C GLU A 83 -11.03 2.69 -0.71
N GLY A 84 -9.70 2.78 -0.69
CA GLY A 84 -8.99 3.97 -1.16
C GLY A 84 -9.17 4.19 -2.66
N THR A 85 -9.51 5.43 -3.04
CA THR A 85 -9.69 5.84 -4.44
C THR A 85 -8.64 6.82 -4.93
N ASP A 86 -7.86 7.37 -4.00
CA ASP A 86 -6.85 8.38 -4.29
C ASP A 86 -5.49 7.72 -4.57
N ASP A 87 -4.60 8.47 -5.22
CA ASP A 87 -3.19 8.14 -5.25
C ASP A 87 -2.56 8.62 -3.93
N TYR A 88 -1.76 7.76 -3.32
CA TYR A 88 -1.05 8.06 -2.07
C TYR A 88 0.42 8.33 -2.37
N TYR A 89 1.10 9.03 -1.47
CA TYR A 89 2.53 9.28 -1.57
C TYR A 89 3.29 8.33 -0.67
N VAL A 90 4.50 7.93 -1.07
CA VAL A 90 5.31 7.06 -0.22
C VAL A 90 5.68 7.77 1.09
N ALA A 91 5.82 9.09 1.09
CA ALA A 91 6.08 9.86 2.31
C ALA A 91 5.19 11.12 2.38
N ASP A 92 4.91 11.61 3.59
CA ASP A 92 4.24 12.90 3.75
C ASP A 92 5.21 14.08 3.59
N ASN A 93 6.48 13.90 3.98
CA ASN A 93 7.44 15.00 4.05
C ASN A 93 8.41 15.01 2.86
N LEU A 94 8.11 15.90 1.91
CA LEU A 94 8.91 16.13 0.70
C LEU A 94 10.23 16.88 0.96
N THR A 95 10.59 17.30 2.17
CA THR A 95 11.71 18.25 2.37
C THR A 95 13.11 17.64 2.40
N VAL A 96 13.25 16.31 2.30
CA VAL A 96 14.55 15.64 2.51
C VAL A 96 15.28 15.44 1.19
N ASN A 97 16.58 15.72 1.17
CA ASN A 97 17.44 15.36 0.04
C ASN A 97 17.30 13.85 -0.23
N PRO A 98 16.97 13.41 -1.46
CA PRO A 98 16.84 11.98 -1.77
C PRO A 98 18.08 11.15 -1.40
N ALA A 99 19.28 11.75 -1.40
CA ALA A 99 20.52 11.10 -1.00
C ALA A 99 20.66 10.90 0.53
N GLU A 100 19.88 11.64 1.33
CA GLU A 100 19.82 11.54 2.80
C GLU A 100 18.51 10.89 3.26
N TYR A 101 17.64 10.51 2.32
CA TYR A 101 16.36 9.90 2.59
C TYR A 101 16.51 8.39 2.80
N HIS A 102 16.38 7.96 4.05
CA HIS A 102 16.46 6.56 4.47
C HIS A 102 15.13 5.79 4.30
N GLY A 103 14.28 6.23 3.36
CA GLY A 103 12.96 5.65 3.14
C GLY A 103 11.98 5.82 4.30
N VAL A 104 10.73 5.50 4.01
CA VAL A 104 9.61 5.55 4.95
C VAL A 104 9.34 4.15 5.49
N GLY A 105 8.89 4.05 6.74
CA GLY A 105 8.43 2.78 7.29
C GLY A 105 7.05 2.42 6.71
N ILE A 106 6.78 1.12 6.50
CA ILE A 106 5.48 0.71 5.95
C ILE A 106 4.29 1.13 6.83
N GLY A 107 4.47 1.16 8.16
CA GLY A 107 3.47 1.71 9.06
C GLY A 107 3.16 3.19 8.86
N GLU A 108 4.16 3.99 8.47
CA GLU A 108 3.94 5.40 8.13
C GLU A 108 3.21 5.55 6.78
N VAL A 109 3.47 4.66 5.81
CA VAL A 109 2.69 4.59 4.56
C VAL A 109 1.23 4.24 4.86
N LEU A 110 1.00 3.21 5.68
CA LEU A 110 -0.35 2.76 6.06
C LEU A 110 -1.08 3.82 6.88
N HIS A 111 -0.39 4.54 7.76
CA HIS A 111 -0.98 5.59 8.58
C HIS A 111 -1.65 6.69 7.74
N GLN A 112 -1.06 7.06 6.59
CA GLN A 112 -1.62 8.03 5.64
C GLN A 112 -2.98 7.61 5.07
N MET A 113 -3.29 6.31 5.09
CA MET A 113 -4.52 5.74 4.55
C MET A 113 -5.34 4.96 5.59
N SER A 114 -5.13 5.26 6.88
CA SER A 114 -5.74 4.51 8.00
C SER A 114 -7.27 4.48 8.02
N ASP A 115 -7.94 5.42 7.36
CA ASP A 115 -9.41 5.48 7.29
C ASP A 115 -10.01 4.66 6.13
N VAL A 116 -9.20 4.13 5.21
CA VAL A 116 -9.68 3.46 3.98
C VAL A 116 -9.32 1.98 3.90
N TYR A 117 -8.78 1.39 4.97
CA TYR A 117 -8.64 -0.06 5.09
C TYR A 117 -9.08 -0.56 6.45
N SER A 118 -9.51 -1.81 6.49
CA SER A 118 -9.91 -2.47 7.73
C SER A 118 -9.90 -3.99 7.57
N ASP A 119 -9.96 -4.68 8.68
CA ASP A 119 -10.15 -6.13 8.74
C ASP A 119 -11.14 -6.46 9.85
N ILE A 120 -12.03 -7.43 9.60
CA ILE A 120 -13.06 -7.85 10.52
C ILE A 120 -12.53 -8.79 11.61
N ASP A 121 -11.32 -9.34 11.43
CA ASP A 121 -10.69 -10.28 12.36
C ASP A 121 -10.18 -9.60 13.66
N GLY A 122 -10.14 -8.27 13.71
CA GLY A 122 -10.02 -7.46 14.94
C GLY A 122 -8.59 -7.27 15.49
N ASP A 123 -7.73 -8.26 15.37
CA ASP A 123 -6.32 -8.24 15.84
C ASP A 123 -5.32 -8.37 14.67
N THR A 124 -5.66 -7.81 13.50
CA THR A 124 -4.86 -7.93 12.28
C THR A 124 -3.59 -7.08 12.32
N GLU A 125 -2.45 -7.72 12.05
CA GLU A 125 -1.21 -7.02 11.72
C GLU A 125 -1.16 -6.74 10.22
N PHE A 126 -1.05 -5.46 9.83
CA PHE A 126 -1.11 -5.10 8.42
C PHE A 126 0.25 -5.06 7.73
N GLY A 127 0.21 -4.99 6.41
CA GLY A 127 1.34 -4.76 5.52
C GLY A 127 0.84 -4.49 4.12
N LEU A 128 1.77 -4.48 3.16
CA LEU A 128 1.51 -4.28 1.75
C LEU A 128 2.01 -5.47 0.93
N ALA A 129 1.18 -5.95 0.02
CA ALA A 129 1.59 -6.83 -1.06
C ALA A 129 1.75 -5.98 -2.33
N LEU A 130 2.98 -5.85 -2.83
CA LEU A 130 3.29 -5.02 -3.99
C LEU A 130 3.07 -5.82 -5.28
N THR A 131 2.27 -5.28 -6.20
CA THR A 131 1.73 -5.99 -7.38
C THR A 131 1.99 -5.28 -8.70
N SER A 132 2.63 -4.11 -8.68
CA SER A 132 3.20 -3.48 -9.87
C SER A 132 4.25 -2.46 -9.46
N VAL A 133 5.22 -2.21 -10.32
CA VAL A 133 6.24 -1.18 -10.11
C VAL A 133 6.59 -0.50 -11.42
N SER A 134 6.70 0.82 -11.38
CA SER A 134 7.18 1.65 -12.47
C SER A 134 8.45 2.38 -12.04
N ASN A 135 9.56 1.96 -12.62
CA ASN A 135 10.89 2.56 -12.43
C ASN A 135 11.20 3.59 -13.54
N THR A 136 10.19 4.35 -13.99
CA THR A 136 10.31 5.20 -15.19
C THR A 136 11.35 6.32 -15.01
N ASN A 137 11.40 6.98 -13.85
CA ASN A 137 12.32 8.10 -13.59
C ASN A 137 13.25 7.88 -12.39
N GLY A 138 13.48 6.62 -12.04
CA GLY A 138 14.25 6.24 -10.87
C GLY A 138 14.01 4.77 -10.53
N GLN A 139 14.52 4.36 -9.38
CA GLN A 139 14.48 2.98 -8.93
C GLN A 139 13.74 2.89 -7.59
N TRP A 140 12.67 2.12 -7.53
CA TRP A 140 12.05 1.73 -6.27
C TRP A 140 12.92 0.72 -5.54
N GLN A 141 13.03 0.88 -4.23
CA GLN A 141 13.83 0.05 -3.35
C GLN A 141 13.12 -0.20 -2.04
N TYR A 142 13.34 -1.40 -1.47
CA TYR A 142 12.88 -1.75 -0.13
C TYR A 142 14.05 -2.18 0.75
N SER A 143 13.80 -2.12 2.06
CA SER A 143 14.71 -2.62 3.09
C SER A 143 13.88 -3.40 4.11
N THR A 144 14.47 -4.45 4.66
CA THR A 144 13.93 -5.24 5.80
C THR A 144 14.86 -5.17 7.01
N ASP A 145 15.80 -4.22 7.02
CA ASP A 145 16.83 -4.03 8.04
C ASP A 145 16.94 -2.56 8.48
N ASN A 146 15.82 -1.85 8.49
CA ASN A 146 15.70 -0.46 8.92
C ASN A 146 16.58 0.50 8.08
N GLY A 147 16.73 0.22 6.78
CA GLY A 147 17.42 1.06 5.82
C GLY A 147 18.95 0.91 5.82
N GLN A 148 19.49 -0.14 6.45
CA GLN A 148 20.93 -0.43 6.45
C GLN A 148 21.39 -1.00 5.11
N SER A 149 20.55 -1.82 4.47
CA SER A 149 20.71 -2.29 3.11
C SER A 149 19.42 -2.09 2.32
N TRP A 150 19.56 -1.95 1.00
CA TRP A 150 18.47 -1.66 0.07
C TRP A 150 18.49 -2.65 -1.08
N THR A 151 17.32 -3.18 -1.42
CA THR A 151 17.11 -4.10 -2.53
C THR A 151 16.25 -3.41 -3.60
N ASP A 152 16.69 -3.48 -4.85
CA ASP A 152 15.96 -2.91 -5.98
C ASP A 152 14.70 -3.74 -6.30
N LEU A 153 13.56 -3.06 -6.46
CA LEU A 153 12.33 -3.65 -6.99
C LEU A 153 12.36 -3.61 -8.52
N PHE A 154 12.58 -4.75 -9.16
CA PHE A 154 12.57 -4.83 -10.62
C PHE A 154 11.18 -5.10 -11.21
N VAL A 155 10.63 -6.27 -10.90
CA VAL A 155 9.35 -6.72 -11.45
C VAL A 155 8.56 -7.36 -10.33
N VAL A 156 7.37 -6.82 -10.09
CA VAL A 156 6.34 -7.41 -9.24
C VAL A 156 5.02 -7.42 -10.00
N SER A 157 4.19 -8.42 -9.73
CA SER A 157 2.88 -8.61 -10.34
C SER A 157 1.94 -9.30 -9.34
N ASP A 158 0.64 -9.42 -9.64
CA ASP A 158 -0.25 -10.25 -8.80
C ASP A 158 0.21 -11.72 -8.72
N ASP A 159 0.93 -12.23 -9.73
CA ASP A 159 1.49 -13.60 -9.72
C ASP A 159 2.91 -13.70 -9.14
N ASN A 160 3.56 -12.55 -8.88
CA ASN A 160 4.92 -12.44 -8.35
C ASN A 160 4.99 -11.21 -7.43
N ALA A 161 4.19 -11.22 -6.36
CA ALA A 161 4.12 -10.13 -5.42
C ALA A 161 5.29 -10.17 -4.43
N LEU A 162 5.62 -9.00 -3.88
CA LEU A 162 6.53 -8.81 -2.75
C LEU A 162 5.71 -8.41 -1.51
N LEU A 163 5.95 -9.06 -0.38
CA LEU A 163 5.28 -8.73 0.89
C LEU A 163 6.15 -7.82 1.75
N LEU A 164 5.59 -6.73 2.26
CA LEU A 164 6.26 -5.78 3.15
C LEU A 164 5.38 -5.53 4.37
N ALA A 165 5.83 -5.94 5.56
CA ALA A 165 5.04 -5.81 6.78
C ALA A 165 5.08 -4.38 7.34
N ASP A 166 4.00 -3.98 8.04
CA ASP A 166 4.06 -2.89 9.00
C ASP A 166 4.87 -3.32 10.23
N ASP A 167 6.17 -3.06 10.18
CA ASP A 167 7.09 -3.28 11.29
C ASP A 167 8.19 -2.20 11.34
N PRO A 168 8.97 -2.09 12.44
CA PRO A 168 10.00 -1.07 12.57
C PRO A 168 11.22 -1.20 11.63
N GLN A 169 11.38 -2.33 10.94
CA GLN A 169 12.51 -2.65 10.06
C GLN A 169 12.18 -2.45 8.58
N THR A 170 10.93 -2.65 8.20
CA THR A 170 10.52 -2.67 6.80
C THR A 170 10.29 -1.27 6.27
N ARG A 171 11.01 -0.91 5.21
CA ARG A 171 11.00 0.42 4.61
C ARG A 171 10.88 0.38 3.10
N LEU A 172 10.28 1.43 2.53
CA LEU A 172 10.14 1.63 1.09
C LEU A 172 10.67 3.01 0.70
N ARG A 173 11.33 3.12 -0.45
CA ARG A 173 11.75 4.40 -1.02
C ARG A 173 11.75 4.38 -2.54
N PHE A 174 11.61 5.58 -3.11
CA PHE A 174 11.91 5.84 -4.50
C PHE A 174 13.24 6.60 -4.61
N GLN A 175 14.19 6.06 -5.38
CA GLN A 175 15.47 6.70 -5.65
C GLN A 175 15.42 7.33 -7.06
N PRO A 176 15.25 8.66 -7.20
CA PRO A 176 15.18 9.30 -8.50
C PRO A 176 16.51 9.20 -9.27
N ASN A 177 16.43 9.19 -10.61
CA ASN A 177 17.60 9.33 -11.47
C ASN A 177 18.29 10.68 -11.24
N MET A 178 19.61 10.75 -11.47
CA MET A 178 20.42 11.95 -11.22
C MET A 178 19.92 13.19 -12.00
N ASP A 179 19.32 12.98 -13.16
CA ASP A 179 18.81 14.01 -14.07
C ASP A 179 17.29 14.22 -13.94
N TYR A 180 16.62 13.61 -12.96
CA TYR A 180 15.20 13.81 -12.73
C TYR A 180 14.92 15.22 -12.19
N MET A 181 14.24 16.05 -12.99
CA MET A 181 13.99 17.47 -12.71
C MET A 181 12.57 17.73 -12.17
N GLY A 182 11.87 16.71 -11.66
CA GLY A 182 10.48 16.79 -11.20
C GLY A 182 9.46 16.22 -12.19
N GLY A 183 8.18 16.18 -11.79
CA GLY A 183 7.08 15.60 -12.57
C GLY A 183 6.58 14.28 -11.98
N TYR A 184 6.17 13.32 -12.81
CA TYR A 184 5.78 11.99 -12.36
C TYR A 184 7.03 11.14 -12.05
N PRO A 185 7.26 10.68 -10.81
CA PRO A 185 8.48 9.94 -10.47
C PRO A 185 8.41 8.47 -10.90
N GLY A 186 7.25 7.85 -10.68
CA GLY A 186 7.05 6.41 -10.76
C GLY A 186 6.06 6.01 -9.67
N ASP A 187 5.49 4.83 -9.82
CA ASP A 187 4.47 4.31 -8.93
C ASP A 187 4.72 2.85 -8.56
N VAL A 188 4.12 2.45 -7.44
CA VAL A 188 3.97 1.07 -7.03
C VAL A 188 2.49 0.82 -6.80
N LYS A 189 1.96 -0.27 -7.36
CA LYS A 189 0.62 -0.76 -7.00
C LYS A 189 0.74 -1.73 -5.84
N PHE A 190 -0.22 -1.68 -4.93
CA PHE A 190 -0.24 -2.53 -3.75
C PHE A 190 -1.65 -3.04 -3.45
N ARG A 191 -1.72 -4.09 -2.64
CA ARG A 191 -2.91 -4.53 -1.90
C ARG A 191 -2.60 -4.52 -0.41
N ILE A 192 -3.60 -4.31 0.43
CA ILE A 192 -3.45 -4.46 1.88
C ILE A 192 -3.29 -5.94 2.19
N TRP A 193 -2.33 -6.26 3.06
CA TRP A 193 -1.99 -7.61 3.48
C TRP A 193 -2.21 -7.73 5.00
N ASP A 194 -2.89 -8.79 5.46
CA ASP A 194 -3.20 -9.04 6.89
C ASP A 194 -2.17 -9.90 7.62
N ARG A 195 -1.09 -10.28 6.93
CA ARG A 195 -0.02 -11.11 7.50
C ARG A 195 -0.47 -12.47 8.04
N TYR A 196 -1.67 -12.95 7.68
CA TYR A 196 -2.12 -14.30 8.02
C TYR A 196 -1.28 -15.38 7.31
N ARG A 197 -0.73 -15.05 6.14
CA ARG A 197 0.15 -15.91 5.35
C ARG A 197 1.31 -15.13 4.76
N GLY A 198 2.48 -15.76 4.75
CA GLY A 198 3.73 -15.19 4.24
C GLY A 198 4.47 -14.40 5.32
N GLU A 199 5.70 -14.04 5.01
CA GLU A 199 6.57 -13.24 5.87
C GLU A 199 7.05 -11.99 5.13
N THR A 200 7.49 -10.97 5.87
CA THR A 200 8.06 -9.76 5.26
C THR A 200 9.29 -10.12 4.42
N GLY A 201 9.38 -9.56 3.20
CA GLY A 201 10.43 -9.85 2.24
C GLY A 201 10.20 -11.09 1.35
N ASP A 202 9.12 -11.84 1.56
CA ASP A 202 8.74 -12.93 0.66
C ASP A 202 8.48 -12.39 -0.76
N THR A 203 9.01 -13.08 -1.76
CA THR A 203 8.87 -12.78 -3.19
C THR A 203 8.25 -13.96 -3.94
N ASN A 204 7.88 -13.78 -5.21
CA ASN A 204 7.26 -14.84 -6.02
C ASN A 204 5.96 -15.38 -5.40
N ILE A 205 5.21 -14.48 -4.76
CA ILE A 205 3.91 -14.77 -4.18
C ILE A 205 2.84 -14.62 -5.26
N ASN A 206 2.12 -15.71 -5.54
CA ASN A 206 0.98 -15.69 -6.44
C ASN A 206 -0.31 -15.41 -5.66
N LEU A 207 -0.79 -14.16 -5.70
CA LEU A 207 -2.00 -13.70 -5.05
C LEU A 207 -3.29 -14.17 -5.74
N ASN A 208 -3.19 -14.69 -6.96
CA ASN A 208 -4.32 -15.28 -7.68
C ASN A 208 -4.61 -16.73 -7.26
N ASP A 209 -3.71 -17.37 -6.50
CA ASP A 209 -3.98 -18.66 -5.87
C ASP A 209 -5.06 -18.50 -4.78
N SER A 210 -6.02 -19.43 -4.78
CA SER A 210 -7.13 -19.52 -3.81
C SER A 210 -6.70 -19.43 -2.34
N SER A 211 -5.45 -19.78 -2.02
CA SER A 211 -4.88 -19.69 -0.67
C SER A 211 -4.57 -18.26 -0.21
N TRP A 212 -4.50 -17.29 -1.12
CA TRP A 212 -4.21 -15.87 -0.82
C TRP A 212 -5.45 -14.97 -0.85
N VAL A 213 -6.58 -15.47 -1.38
CA VAL A 213 -7.84 -14.72 -1.52
C VAL A 213 -8.38 -14.22 -0.16
N TYR A 214 -7.96 -14.85 0.94
CA TYR A 214 -8.35 -14.48 2.30
C TYR A 214 -7.25 -13.73 3.05
N THR A 215 -6.15 -13.32 2.40
CA THR A 215 -4.96 -12.73 3.06
C THR A 215 -4.64 -11.34 2.51
N VAL A 216 -5.16 -10.99 1.32
CA VAL A 216 -4.94 -9.69 0.70
C VAL A 216 -6.23 -9.06 0.21
N SER A 217 -6.28 -7.74 0.20
CA SER A 217 -7.43 -7.00 -0.32
C SER A 217 -7.70 -7.29 -1.79
N GLN A 218 -8.98 -7.28 -2.17
CA GLN A 218 -9.37 -7.42 -3.57
C GLN A 218 -9.02 -6.17 -4.38
N SER A 219 -9.27 -4.99 -3.81
CA SER A 219 -8.90 -3.69 -4.37
C SER A 219 -7.40 -3.44 -4.20
N SER A 220 -6.83 -2.67 -5.13
CA SER A 220 -5.45 -2.20 -5.09
C SER A 220 -5.38 -0.68 -4.94
N GLY A 221 -4.35 -0.18 -4.27
CA GLY A 221 -3.99 1.24 -4.26
C GLY A 221 -2.74 1.53 -5.08
N ILE A 222 -2.41 2.82 -5.20
CA ILE A 222 -1.22 3.34 -5.88
C ILE A 222 -0.41 4.17 -4.88
N LEU A 223 0.90 3.89 -4.80
CA LEU A 223 1.89 4.72 -4.13
C LEU A 223 2.74 5.43 -5.16
N LEU A 224 2.81 6.75 -5.09
CA LEU A 224 3.69 7.57 -5.89
C LEU A 224 5.00 7.85 -5.16
N GLY A 225 6.10 7.85 -5.91
CA GLY A 225 7.39 8.25 -5.38
C GLY A 225 7.35 9.70 -4.91
N ASN A 226 8.06 10.00 -3.83
CA ASN A 226 8.27 11.37 -3.40
C ASN A 226 9.53 11.91 -4.05
N VAL A 227 9.45 13.03 -4.75
CA VAL A 227 10.66 13.72 -5.20
C VAL A 227 10.47 15.22 -5.07
N MET A 228 11.43 15.87 -4.43
CA MET A 228 11.60 17.32 -4.49
C MET A 228 11.67 17.77 -5.96
N ALA A 229 11.03 18.90 -6.30
CA ALA A 229 11.66 19.76 -7.30
C ALA A 229 13.02 20.14 -6.70
N VAL A 230 14.11 19.59 -7.22
CA VAL A 230 15.47 19.93 -6.80
C VAL A 230 15.52 21.46 -6.69
N PRO A 231 15.81 22.07 -5.53
CA PRO A 231 16.17 23.48 -5.53
C PRO A 231 17.41 23.53 -6.43
N VAL A 232 17.27 24.13 -7.61
CA VAL A 232 18.39 24.32 -8.54
C VAL A 232 19.55 24.78 -7.67
N ALA A 233 20.58 23.94 -7.54
CA ALA A 233 21.76 24.31 -6.80
C ALA A 233 22.32 25.52 -7.55
N VAL A 234 22.02 26.73 -7.08
CA VAL A 234 22.76 27.90 -7.49
C VAL A 234 24.14 27.62 -6.92
N PRO A 235 25.18 27.39 -7.74
CA PRO A 235 26.51 27.16 -7.21
C PRO A 235 26.90 28.39 -6.41
N SER A 236 26.85 28.30 -5.07
CA SER A 236 27.33 29.37 -4.21
C SER A 236 28.84 29.33 -4.24
N MET A 237 29.48 30.37 -4.79
CA MET A 237 30.92 30.50 -4.66
C MET A 237 31.27 30.66 -3.17
N ASN A 238 32.27 29.93 -2.68
CA ASN A 238 32.83 30.23 -1.36
C ASN A 238 33.56 31.59 -1.40
N ILE A 239 33.92 32.14 -0.23
CA ILE A 239 34.63 33.43 -0.13
C ILE A 239 35.87 33.48 -1.03
N TRP A 240 36.62 32.38 -1.13
CA TRP A 240 37.79 32.27 -2.00
C TRP A 240 37.43 32.35 -3.48
N GLY A 241 36.34 31.72 -3.89
CA GLY A 241 35.79 31.81 -5.24
C GLY A 241 35.34 33.23 -5.58
N PHE A 242 34.68 33.93 -4.66
CA PHE A 242 34.30 35.33 -4.85
C PHE A 242 35.52 36.24 -5.01
N ILE A 243 36.54 36.06 -4.15
CA ILE A 243 37.79 36.83 -4.24
C ILE A 243 38.49 36.59 -5.58
N LEU A 244 38.56 35.32 -6.03
CA LEU A 244 39.14 34.96 -7.32
C LEU A 244 38.39 35.61 -8.49
N PHE A 245 37.06 35.54 -8.48
CA PHE A 245 36.21 36.08 -9.54
C PHE A 245 36.32 37.61 -9.64
N PHE A 246 36.18 38.33 -8.51
CA PHE A 246 36.39 39.78 -8.49
C PHE A 246 37.82 40.18 -8.85
N GLY A 247 38.81 39.42 -8.37
CA GLY A 247 40.22 39.62 -8.73
C GLY A 247 40.46 39.53 -10.24
N LEU A 248 39.88 38.53 -10.90
CA LEU A 248 39.96 38.38 -12.36
C LEU A 248 39.28 39.55 -13.08
N ILE A 249 38.09 39.97 -12.65
CA ILE A 249 37.38 41.12 -13.25
C ILE A 249 38.22 42.39 -13.17
N VAL A 250 38.78 42.70 -11.99
CA VAL A 250 39.62 43.89 -11.80
C VAL A 250 40.89 43.81 -12.65
N PHE A 251 41.56 42.65 -12.65
CA PHE A 251 42.77 42.42 -13.44
C PHE A 251 42.52 42.64 -14.94
N TYR A 252 41.48 42.03 -15.51
CA TYR A 252 41.15 42.19 -16.92
C TYR A 252 40.67 43.60 -17.26
N SER A 253 39.94 44.26 -16.35
CA SER A 253 39.52 45.66 -16.53
C SER A 253 40.73 46.59 -16.59
N MET A 254 41.70 46.43 -15.68
CA MET A 254 42.95 47.20 -15.71
C MET A 254 43.79 46.91 -16.96
N LYS A 255 43.88 45.64 -17.36
CA LYS A 255 44.57 45.23 -18.59
C LYS A 255 43.94 45.89 -19.82
N PHE A 256 42.61 45.92 -19.89
CA PHE A 256 41.86 46.55 -20.99
C PHE A 256 42.04 48.07 -21.02
N ILE A 257 42.00 48.74 -19.85
CA ILE A 257 42.27 50.18 -19.74
C ILE A 257 43.69 50.50 -20.22
N ARG A 258 44.68 49.70 -19.79
CA ARG A 258 46.09 49.88 -20.19
C ARG A 258 46.30 49.68 -21.68
N MET A 259 45.58 48.75 -22.30
CA MET A 259 45.57 48.56 -23.76
C MET A 259 44.95 49.75 -24.49
N ARG A 260 43.89 50.38 -23.95
CA ARG A 260 43.29 51.58 -24.54
C ARG A 260 44.11 52.85 -24.34
N MET A 261 44.87 52.95 -23.25
CA MET A 261 45.73 54.11 -22.96
C MET A 261 47.03 54.11 -23.77
N ASN A 262 47.40 52.98 -24.36
CA ASN A 262 48.48 52.88 -25.35
C ASN A 262 47.92 52.57 -26.74
N PRO A 263 47.23 53.52 -27.41
CA PRO A 263 47.07 53.39 -28.86
C PRO A 263 48.49 53.44 -29.45
N LEU A 264 48.82 52.43 -30.24
CA LEU A 264 50.09 52.27 -30.94
C LEU A 264 50.64 53.64 -31.36
N SER A 265 51.85 53.98 -30.88
CA SER A 265 52.72 54.86 -31.64
C SER A 265 53.06 54.12 -32.93
N VAL A 266 52.17 54.22 -33.93
CA VAL A 266 52.51 53.98 -35.33
C VAL A 266 53.44 55.13 -35.70
N GLY A 267 54.71 54.96 -35.32
CA GLY A 267 55.80 55.76 -35.82
C GLY A 267 55.92 55.45 -37.31
N LEU A 268 55.46 56.39 -38.12
CA LEU A 268 55.90 56.57 -39.49
C LEU A 268 57.43 56.51 -39.51
N ILE A 269 58.00 55.55 -40.23
CA ILE A 269 59.37 55.63 -40.70
C ILE A 269 59.31 55.39 -42.20
N ASN A 270 59.72 56.43 -42.94
CA ASN A 270 59.96 56.42 -44.38
C ASN A 270 61.02 55.39 -44.77
#